data_AF-A0A496VS63-F1
#
_entry.id   AF-A0A496VS63-F1
#
_cell.length_a   1.000
_cell.length_b   1.000
_cell.length_c   1.000
_cell.angle_alpha   90.00
_cell.angle_beta   90.00
_cell.angle_gamma   90.00
#
_symmetry.space_group_name_H-M   'P 1'
#
loop_
_entity.id
_entity.type
_entity.pdbx_description
1 polymer ?
#
loop_
_entity_poly.entity_id
_entity_poly.type
_entity_poly.pdbx_seq_one_letter_code
_entity_poly.pdbx_strand_id
1 'polypeptide(L)'
;KFAEHILAVAFRSRKRFALSQFFKNVLDTTPLNLQKVKERVLIQREDGKTMELDIVAESACGRVVLVEVKKTQTAISLTLVEDFQEKVEIYQSQFPNAIILPAYFSRGGFVAKAQDFCIKHGIGMAEEFLEW
;
A
#
# COMPACT_ATOMS: atom_id res chain seq x y z
N LYS A 1 -15.90 -0.06 0.97
CA LYS A 1 -15.61 -1.26 0.16
C LYS A 1 -15.36 -0.95 -1.32
N PHE A 2 -15.95 0.11 -1.90
CA PHE A 2 -15.78 0.38 -3.34
C PHE A 2 -14.34 0.76 -3.72
N ALA A 3 -13.66 1.57 -2.90
CA ALA A 3 -12.33 2.07 -3.24
C ALA A 3 -11.17 1.06 -3.16
N GLU A 4 -11.16 0.12 -2.20
CA GLU A 4 -10.15 -0.98 -2.23
C GLU A 4 -10.38 -1.83 -3.47
N HIS A 5 -11.65 -2.12 -3.75
CA HIS A 5 -12.05 -2.91 -4.91
C HIS A 5 -11.67 -2.23 -6.24
N ILE A 6 -11.92 -0.92 -6.39
CA ILE A 6 -11.50 -0.16 -7.59
C ILE A 6 -9.98 -0.25 -7.77
N LEU A 7 -9.20 -0.02 -6.71
CA LEU A 7 -7.75 -0.12 -6.79
C LEU A 7 -7.31 -1.53 -7.20
N ALA A 8 -7.89 -2.55 -6.58
CA ALA A 8 -7.57 -3.93 -6.88
C ALA A 8 -7.94 -4.30 -8.33
N VAL A 9 -9.07 -3.79 -8.84
CA VAL A 9 -9.48 -3.94 -10.24
C VAL A 9 -8.50 -3.24 -11.18
N ALA A 10 -8.08 -2.00 -10.88
CA ALA A 10 -7.09 -1.28 -11.66
C ALA A 10 -5.73 -2.01 -11.70
N PHE A 11 -5.31 -2.57 -10.56
CA PHE A 11 -4.11 -3.39 -10.47
C PHE A 11 -4.21 -4.68 -11.29
N ARG A 12 -5.39 -5.32 -11.33
CA ARG A 12 -5.63 -6.53 -12.13
C ARG A 12 -5.72 -6.25 -13.64
N SER A 13 -6.24 -5.09 -14.03
CA SER A 13 -6.49 -4.76 -15.45
C SER A 13 -5.23 -4.30 -16.18
N ARG A 14 -4.26 -3.72 -15.45
CA ARG A 14 -3.03 -3.17 -16.05
C ARG A 14 -1.89 -4.18 -16.06
N LYS A 15 -1.49 -4.58 -17.27
CA LYS A 15 -0.41 -5.56 -17.48
C LYS A 15 0.99 -5.04 -17.14
N ARG A 16 1.24 -3.73 -17.27
CA ARG A 16 2.56 -3.13 -17.01
C ARG A 16 2.43 -1.67 -16.65
N PHE A 17 2.78 -1.30 -15.41
CA PHE A 17 2.71 0.08 -14.94
C PHE A 17 3.73 0.34 -13.82
N ALA A 18 4.19 1.58 -13.66
CA ALA A 18 5.00 1.97 -12.50
C ALA A 18 4.07 2.37 -11.34
N LEU A 19 4.39 1.95 -10.11
CA LEU A 19 3.57 2.30 -8.95
C LEU A 19 3.52 3.82 -8.70
N SER A 20 4.56 4.55 -9.11
CA SER A 20 4.62 6.01 -9.09
C SER A 20 3.57 6.72 -9.96
N GLN A 21 2.90 6.01 -10.88
CA GLN A 21 1.76 6.54 -11.62
C GLN A 21 0.51 6.68 -10.74
N PHE A 22 0.44 5.92 -9.64
CA PHE A 22 -0.69 5.87 -8.72
C PHE A 22 -0.41 6.64 -7.43
N PHE A 23 0.83 6.54 -6.95
CA PHE A 23 1.23 7.05 -5.65
C PHE A 23 2.43 7.99 -5.79
N LYS A 24 2.31 9.18 -5.21
CA LYS A 24 3.42 10.13 -5.07
C LYS A 24 4.49 9.55 -4.14
N ASN A 25 5.72 10.05 -4.28
CA ASN A 25 6.88 9.68 -3.45
C ASN A 25 7.36 8.22 -3.57
N VAL A 26 6.86 7.48 -4.57
CA VAL A 26 7.44 6.19 -4.95
C VAL A 26 8.66 6.44 -5.85
N LEU A 27 9.86 6.18 -5.31
CA LEU A 27 11.11 6.34 -6.06
C LEU A 27 11.37 5.18 -7.03
N ASP A 28 10.86 3.98 -6.73
CA ASP A 28 10.96 2.84 -7.65
C ASP A 28 10.01 3.05 -8.84
N THR A 29 10.60 3.37 -9.99
CA THR A 29 9.89 3.58 -11.25
C THR A 29 9.84 2.32 -12.12
N THR A 30 10.32 1.18 -11.60
CA THR A 30 10.31 -0.11 -12.31
C THR A 30 8.87 -0.48 -12.67
N PRO A 31 8.57 -0.75 -13.95
CA PRO A 31 7.25 -1.22 -14.32
C PRO A 31 6.95 -2.58 -13.70
N LEU A 32 5.86 -2.66 -12.95
CA LEU A 32 5.32 -3.85 -12.33
C LEU A 32 4.39 -4.59 -13.30
N ASN A 33 4.42 -5.91 -13.25
CA ASN A 33 3.43 -6.78 -13.88
C ASN A 33 2.80 -7.61 -12.77
N LEU A 34 1.70 -7.11 -12.20
CA LEU A 34 1.03 -7.73 -11.06
C LEU A 34 0.29 -9.00 -11.52
N GLN A 35 0.58 -10.12 -10.87
CA GLN A 35 0.03 -11.44 -11.23
C GLN A 35 -1.01 -11.93 -10.23
N LYS A 36 -0.85 -11.58 -8.95
CA LYS A 36 -1.78 -11.95 -7.89
C LYS A 36 -2.10 -10.72 -7.09
N VAL A 37 -3.36 -10.28 -7.11
CA VAL A 37 -3.83 -9.18 -6.26
C VAL A 37 -5.00 -9.67 -5.43
N LYS A 38 -4.76 -9.67 -4.12
CA LYS A 38 -5.70 -10.11 -3.08
C LYS A 38 -6.15 -8.89 -2.30
N GLU A 39 -7.41 -8.88 -1.94
CA GLU A 39 -8.00 -7.88 -1.06
C GLU A 39 -8.16 -8.50 0.34
N ARG A 40 -8.10 -7.69 1.39
CA ARG A 40 -8.40 -8.08 2.78
C ARG A 40 -7.52 -9.23 3.28
N VAL A 41 -6.21 -9.07 3.12
CA VAL A 41 -5.24 -10.11 3.49
C VAL A 41 -4.97 -10.04 4.98
N LEU A 42 -5.26 -11.14 5.68
CA LEU A 42 -4.96 -11.27 7.09
C LEU A 42 -3.48 -11.64 7.28
N ILE A 43 -2.81 -10.93 8.17
CA ILE A 43 -1.46 -11.22 8.64
C ILE A 43 -1.49 -11.41 10.15
N GLN A 44 -0.58 -12.22 10.67
CA GLN A 44 -0.50 -12.51 12.10
C GLN A 44 0.79 -11.95 12.70
N ARG A 45 0.67 -11.15 13.75
CA ARG A 45 1.81 -10.69 14.56
C ARG A 45 2.33 -11.84 15.44
N GLU A 46 3.56 -11.74 15.92
CA GLU A 46 4.19 -12.76 16.77
C GLU A 46 3.38 -13.10 18.03
N ASP A 47 2.64 -12.14 18.59
CA ASP A 47 1.76 -12.36 19.75
C ASP A 47 0.41 -13.00 19.40
N GLY A 48 0.22 -13.41 18.15
CA GLY A 48 -1.00 -14.04 17.65
C GLY A 48 -2.09 -13.07 17.22
N LYS A 49 -1.92 -11.75 17.41
CA LYS A 49 -2.89 -10.74 16.97
C LYS A 49 -3.02 -10.77 15.44
N THR A 50 -4.26 -10.86 14.96
CA THR A 50 -4.56 -10.76 13.53
C THR A 50 -4.71 -9.30 13.12
N MET A 51 -4.05 -8.92 12.02
CA MET A 51 -4.16 -7.62 11.37
C MET A 51 -4.58 -7.82 9.90
N GLU A 52 -5.18 -6.80 9.29
CA GLU A 52 -5.62 -6.85 7.88
C GLU A 52 -4.81 -5.82 7.07
N LEU A 53 -4.29 -6.25 5.92
CA LEU A 53 -3.84 -5.39 4.83
C LEU A 53 -4.96 -5.30 3.80
N ASP A 54 -5.32 -4.09 3.38
CA ASP A 54 -6.44 -3.90 2.46
C ASP A 54 -6.16 -4.55 1.10
N ILE A 55 -4.94 -4.43 0.58
CA ILE A 55 -4.50 -5.05 -0.68
C ILE A 55 -3.07 -5.57 -0.57
N VAL A 56 -2.84 -6.77 -1.11
CA VAL A 56 -1.51 -7.33 -1.38
C VAL A 56 -1.43 -7.72 -2.85
N ALA A 57 -0.47 -7.17 -3.56
CA ALA A 57 -0.27 -7.43 -4.99
C ALA A 57 1.15 -7.90 -5.31
N GLU A 58 1.30 -9.15 -5.76
CA GLU A 58 2.58 -9.75 -6.14
C GLU A 58 2.85 -9.50 -7.63
N SER A 59 4.05 -8.98 -7.94
CA SER A 59 4.57 -8.79 -9.28
C SER A 59 5.36 -10.02 -9.75
N ALA A 60 5.39 -10.25 -11.06
CA ALA A 60 6.19 -11.29 -11.71
C ALA A 60 7.70 -11.26 -11.33
N CYS A 61 8.22 -10.09 -10.96
CA CYS A 61 9.63 -9.87 -10.62
C CYS A 61 9.92 -9.97 -9.11
N GLY A 62 9.01 -10.52 -8.30
CA GLY A 62 9.21 -10.73 -6.86
C GLY A 62 8.95 -9.49 -5.97
N ARG A 63 8.55 -8.35 -6.57
CA ARG A 63 8.07 -7.18 -5.84
C ARG A 63 6.64 -7.42 -5.32
N VAL A 64 6.33 -6.91 -4.14
CA VAL A 64 4.99 -6.97 -3.56
C VAL A 64 4.54 -5.58 -3.16
N VAL A 65 3.41 -5.14 -3.70
CA VAL A 65 2.76 -3.89 -3.32
C VAL A 65 1.81 -4.18 -2.17
N LEU A 66 2.01 -3.50 -1.04
CA LEU A 66 1.10 -3.54 0.11
C LEU A 66 0.37 -2.21 0.18
N VAL A 67 -0.96 -2.23 0.29
CA VAL A 67 -1.76 -0.99 0.31
C VAL A 67 -2.72 -0.96 1.49
N GLU A 68 -2.80 0.21 2.14
CA GLU A 68 -3.89 0.60 3.03
C GLU A 68 -4.73 1.71 2.37
N VAL A 69 -6.05 1.67 2.56
CA VAL A 69 -7.02 2.58 1.94
C VAL A 69 -7.90 3.22 2.99
N LYS A 70 -7.83 4.54 3.13
CA LYS A 70 -8.73 5.36 3.94
C LYS A 70 -9.53 6.32 3.08
N LYS A 71 -10.84 6.40 3.34
CA LYS A 71 -11.81 7.11 2.49
C LYS A 71 -12.50 8.25 3.21
N THR A 72 -12.27 8.34 4.51
CA THR A 72 -12.72 9.45 5.33
C THR A 72 -12.13 10.73 4.78
N GLN A 73 -12.88 11.82 4.86
CA GLN A 73 -12.39 13.16 4.53
C GLN A 73 -11.45 13.72 5.60
N THR A 74 -11.33 13.02 6.74
CA THR A 74 -10.36 13.34 7.77
C THR A 74 -8.96 12.96 7.33
N ALA A 75 -8.02 13.90 7.45
CA ALA A 75 -6.61 13.66 7.19
C ALA A 75 -6.04 12.56 8.09
N ILE A 76 -5.17 11.73 7.54
CA ILE A 76 -4.54 10.62 8.26
C ILE A 76 -3.54 11.15 9.27
N SER A 77 -3.65 10.66 10.50
CA SER A 77 -2.75 10.96 11.60
C SER A 77 -1.45 10.14 11.50
N LEU A 78 -0.43 10.56 12.25
CA LEU A 78 0.84 9.84 12.36
C LEU A 78 0.62 8.39 12.82
N THR A 79 -0.19 8.16 13.85
CA THR A 79 -0.44 6.81 14.40
C THR A 79 -1.00 5.85 13.34
N LEU A 80 -1.84 6.32 12.42
CA LEU A 80 -2.41 5.46 11.39
C LEU A 80 -1.41 5.02 10.31
N VAL A 81 -0.38 5.84 10.03
CA VAL A 81 0.71 5.45 9.11
C VAL A 81 1.77 4.63 9.83
N GLU A 82 1.99 4.85 11.13
CA GLU A 82 2.82 3.99 11.98
C GLU A 82 2.23 2.58 12.09
N ASP A 83 0.92 2.46 12.34
CA ASP A 83 0.21 1.17 12.35
C ASP A 83 0.34 0.43 11.02
N PHE A 84 0.33 1.15 9.89
CA PHE A 84 0.55 0.55 8.58
C PHE A 84 2.00 0.11 8.38
N GLN A 85 2.97 0.89 8.84
CA GLN A 85 4.37 0.51 8.81
C GLN A 85 4.64 -0.75 9.63
N GLU A 86 3.98 -0.94 10.79
CA GLU A 86 4.03 -2.20 11.56
C GLU A 86 3.55 -3.38 10.70
N LYS A 87 2.45 -3.23 9.96
CA LYS A 87 1.96 -4.29 9.06
C LYS A 87 2.96 -4.62 7.95
N VAL A 88 3.63 -3.61 7.40
CA VAL A 88 4.67 -3.78 6.37
C VAL A 88 5.84 -4.59 6.93
N GLU A 89 6.29 -4.28 8.14
CA GLU A 89 7.39 -4.97 8.83
C GLU A 89 7.02 -6.43 9.14
N ILE A 90 5.80 -6.67 9.62
CA ILE A 90 5.27 -8.03 9.85
C ILE A 90 5.20 -8.82 8.54
N TYR A 91 4.73 -8.22 7.46
CA TYR A 91 4.69 -8.90 6.17
C TYR A 91 6.11 -9.21 5.68
N GLN A 92 7.03 -8.26 5.78
CA GLN A 92 8.43 -8.44 5.37
C GLN A 92 9.13 -9.55 6.16
N SER A 93 8.85 -9.70 7.46
CA SER A 93 9.45 -10.77 8.29
C SER A 93 8.95 -12.16 7.90
N GLN A 94 7.68 -12.27 7.48
CA GLN A 94 7.09 -13.51 6.99
C GLN A 94 7.56 -13.87 5.57
N PHE A 95 7.91 -12.86 4.76
CA PHE A 95 8.34 -13.02 3.37
C PHE A 95 9.69 -12.29 3.13
N PRO A 96 10.80 -12.76 3.70
CA PRO A 96 12.08 -12.04 3.72
C PRO A 96 12.69 -11.78 2.34
N ASN A 97 12.30 -12.56 1.32
CA ASN A 97 12.79 -12.40 -0.05
C ASN A 97 11.95 -11.44 -0.90
N ALA A 98 10.80 -10.98 -0.40
CA ALA A 98 9.94 -10.07 -1.12
C ALA A 98 10.53 -8.64 -1.09
N ILE A 99 10.52 -7.96 -2.23
CA ILE A 99 10.82 -6.52 -2.31
C ILE A 99 9.53 -5.77 -2.10
N ILE A 100 9.34 -5.20 -0.90
CA ILE A 100 8.09 -4.56 -0.52
C ILE A 100 8.02 -3.12 -1.02
N LEU A 101 6.89 -2.77 -1.65
CA LEU A 101 6.54 -1.43 -2.08
C LEU A 101 5.27 -0.98 -1.31
N PRO A 102 5.42 -0.30 -0.16
CA PRO A 102 4.28 0.14 0.63
C PRO A 102 3.61 1.37 0.02
N ALA A 103 2.28 1.38 0.04
CA ALA A 103 1.48 2.49 -0.45
C ALA A 103 0.25 2.75 0.44
N TYR A 104 -0.17 4.01 0.51
CA TYR A 104 -1.28 4.44 1.34
C TYR A 104 -2.17 5.39 0.55
N PHE A 105 -3.44 5.05 0.43
CA PHE A 105 -4.46 5.93 -0.12
C PHE A 105 -5.24 6.62 1.00
N SER A 106 -5.36 7.95 0.96
CA SER A 106 -6.22 8.73 1.85
C SER A 106 -6.98 9.83 1.13
N ARG A 107 -8.31 9.68 1.04
CA ARG A 107 -9.16 10.73 0.45
C ARG A 107 -9.07 12.07 1.21
N GLY A 108 -8.95 12.03 2.53
CA GLY A 108 -8.85 13.22 3.38
C GLY A 108 -7.46 13.84 3.44
N GLY A 109 -6.49 13.30 2.68
CA GLY A 109 -5.09 13.68 2.75
C GLY A 109 -4.40 13.19 4.02
N PHE A 110 -3.28 13.83 4.34
CA PHE A 110 -2.40 13.45 5.45
C PHE A 110 -2.02 14.69 6.25
N VAL A 111 -1.94 14.59 7.58
CA VAL A 111 -1.32 15.66 8.37
C VAL A 111 0.18 15.72 8.08
N ALA A 112 0.81 16.89 8.23
CA ALA A 112 2.23 17.09 7.87
C ALA A 112 3.17 16.02 8.45
N LYS A 113 3.02 15.69 9.75
CA LYS A 113 3.83 14.64 10.39
C LYS A 113 3.64 13.25 9.78
N ALA A 114 2.44 12.93 9.31
CA ALA A 114 2.19 11.66 8.63
C ALA A 114 2.80 11.65 7.22
N GLN A 115 2.79 12.79 6.51
CA GLN A 115 3.47 12.93 5.22
C GLN A 115 4.99 12.75 5.37
N ASP A 116 5.60 13.43 6.34
CA ASP A 116 7.03 13.33 6.64
C ASP A 116 7.41 11.88 6.98
N PHE A 117 6.56 11.20 7.77
CA PHE A 117 6.75 9.79 8.11
C PHE A 117 6.68 8.90 6.85
N CYS A 118 5.65 9.07 6.02
CA CYS A 118 5.53 8.31 4.76
C CYS A 118 6.76 8.50 3.86
N ILE A 119 7.24 9.74 3.69
CA ILE A 119 8.43 10.04 2.89
C ILE A 119 9.66 9.33 3.46
N LYS A 120 9.89 9.46 4.78
CA LYS A 120 11.03 8.85 5.47
C LYS A 120 11.05 7.32 5.33
N HIS A 121 9.89 6.69 5.34
CA HIS A 121 9.73 5.23 5.27
C HIS A 121 9.47 4.71 3.84
N GLY A 122 9.52 5.58 2.82
CA GLY A 122 9.32 5.19 1.42
C GLY A 122 7.90 4.73 1.09
N ILE A 123 6.90 5.18 1.86
CA ILE A 123 5.48 4.87 1.64
C ILE A 123 4.93 5.79 0.55
N GLY A 124 4.48 5.20 -0.55
CA GLY A 124 3.79 5.92 -1.62
C GLY A 124 2.46 6.49 -1.15
N MET A 125 2.14 7.74 -1.47
CA MET A 125 0.89 8.39 -1.02
C MET A 125 -0.02 8.77 -2.19
N ALA A 126 -1.30 8.53 -2.05
CA ALA A 126 -2.33 8.98 -3.00
C ALA A 126 -3.52 9.58 -2.25
N GLU A 127 -4.06 10.68 -2.77
CA GLU A 127 -5.23 11.35 -2.19
C GLU A 127 -6.46 11.27 -3.10
N GLU A 128 -6.24 10.96 -4.37
CA GLU A 128 -7.27 10.86 -5.40
C GLU A 128 -7.04 9.63 -6.26
N PHE A 129 -8.14 9.07 -6.76
CA PHE A 129 -8.14 8.00 -7.76
C PHE A 129 -8.02 8.63 -9.16
N LEU A 130 -6.97 9.42 -9.39
CA LEU A 130 -6.77 10.01 -10.71
C LEU A 130 -6.30 8.91 -11.67
N GLU A 131 -7.17 8.58 -12.64
CA GLU A 131 -6.90 7.71 -13.78
C GLU A 131 -6.33 6.32 -13.41
N TRP A 132 -7.06 5.56 -12.58
CA TRP A 132 -6.77 4.15 -12.27
C TRP A 132 -7.48 3.18 -13.22
#